data_AF-A0A8C1RND5-F1
#
_entry.id   AF-A0A8C1RND5-F1
#
_cell.length_a   1.000
_cell.length_b   1.000
_cell.length_c   1.000
_cell.angle_alpha   90.00
_cell.angle_beta   90.00
_cell.angle_gamma   90.00
#
_symmetry.space_group_name_H-M   'P 1'
#
loop_
_entity.id
_entity.type
_entity.pdbx_description
1 polymer ?
#
loop_
_entity_poly.entity_id
_entity_poly.type
_entity_poly.pdbx_seq_one_letter_code
_entity_poly.pdbx_strand_id
1 'polypeptide(L)'
;MLSLHTVSVWNCSSSWSHCRGGRRARKWLRGNVEQRTFTSSNLKISAVVGRVVPVFSKASAYGGNVAIMDHSGSHTYRSLYKNSKSLAGLITKALTCQSGDLQGKRISFLCATDASYTVAQWAAWMCGGIAVPLYRKHPPGELEYVISDSQSSLLVAGQPFMDSLEPLAQKLGLSCLQLPTTSGLNTLKSEDTQMLPEENISDWAERPAMLIYTSSTTGRPKGVLHTHSSLQAIVQGLVSEWAWNRDDVILHTLPLHHVHGIVNKLMCPLWVGATCIMLPDFSAQRVWEQLFGSKSPMVNVFMAVPTVYSKLTEYYDQHFTQP
;
A
#
# COMPACT_ATOMS: atom_id res chain seq x y z
N MET A 1 26.01 -16.44 23.20
CA MET A 1 26.47 -15.04 23.11
C MET A 1 25.57 -14.34 22.12
N LEU A 2 24.72 -13.43 22.60
CA LEU A 2 23.76 -12.65 21.82
C LEU A 2 24.46 -11.44 21.20
N SER A 3 24.29 -11.22 19.90
CA SER A 3 24.66 -9.95 19.25
C SER A 3 23.38 -9.12 19.12
N LEU A 4 23.31 -8.00 19.85
CA LEU A 4 22.27 -6.99 19.71
C LEU A 4 22.64 -6.09 18.53
N HIS A 5 21.79 -6.03 17.49
CA HIS A 5 21.90 -5.01 16.45
C HIS A 5 20.72 -4.06 16.54
N THR A 6 21.02 -2.77 16.73
CA THR A 6 20.08 -1.66 16.84
C THR A 6 19.76 -1.07 15.47
N VAL A 7 18.47 -0.86 15.18
CA VAL A 7 18.01 0.00 14.07
C VAL A 7 17.26 1.18 14.65
N SER A 8 17.62 2.39 14.23
CA SER A 8 17.10 3.65 14.77
C SER A 8 15.82 4.07 14.03
N VAL A 9 14.73 4.34 14.77
CA VAL A 9 13.51 4.97 14.26
C VAL A 9 13.38 6.35 14.90
N TRP A 10 12.95 7.35 14.12
CA TRP A 10 12.91 8.75 14.54
C TRP A 10 11.54 9.10 15.12
N ASN A 11 11.51 9.69 16.32
CA ASN A 11 10.30 10.30 16.88
C ASN A 11 10.61 11.73 17.37
N CYS A 12 9.68 12.65 17.17
CA CYS A 12 9.91 14.07 17.44
C CYS A 12 9.45 14.42 18.86
N SER A 13 10.39 14.61 19.79
CA SER A 13 10.14 15.17 21.12
C SER A 13 10.72 16.60 21.24
N SER A 14 10.00 17.47 21.93
CA SER A 14 10.21 18.93 22.01
C SER A 14 11.40 19.40 22.86
N SER A 15 12.47 18.61 22.99
CA SER A 15 13.64 18.96 23.80
C SER A 15 14.76 19.61 22.97
N TRP A 16 15.19 20.80 23.40
CA TRP A 16 16.24 21.59 22.76
C TRP A 16 17.60 21.36 23.44
N SER A 17 18.66 21.10 22.68
CA SER A 17 20.04 21.06 23.21
C SER A 17 20.96 21.98 22.41
N HIS A 18 21.73 22.83 23.09
CA HIS A 18 22.72 23.72 22.48
C HIS A 18 24.07 23.01 22.32
N CYS A 19 24.58 22.88 21.09
CA CYS A 19 25.99 22.57 20.87
C CYS A 19 26.82 23.86 20.97
N ARG A 20 27.75 23.90 21.93
CA ARG A 20 28.76 24.98 22.01
C ARG A 20 29.93 24.62 21.08
N GLY A 21 29.97 25.29 19.93
CA GLY A 21 31.14 25.29 19.04
C GLY A 21 30.95 26.28 17.88
N GLY A 22 31.69 27.40 17.91
CA GLY A 22 32.07 28.23 16.76
C GLY A 22 31.00 28.76 15.79
N ARG A 23 30.65 30.05 15.95
CA ARG A 23 29.91 30.99 15.06
C ARG A 23 28.62 30.47 14.39
N ARG A 24 27.50 30.98 14.91
CA ARG A 24 26.06 30.68 14.68
C ARG A 24 25.60 29.32 15.21
N ALA A 25 25.31 29.29 16.51
CA ALA A 25 24.51 28.24 17.12
C ALA A 25 23.11 28.19 16.48
N ARG A 26 22.89 27.29 15.52
CA ARG A 26 21.55 26.92 15.05
C ARG A 26 20.89 26.11 16.17
N LYS A 27 19.72 26.56 16.65
CA LYS A 27 18.87 25.82 17.59
C LYS A 27 18.20 24.68 16.80
N TRP A 28 18.53 23.44 17.13
CA TRP A 28 17.88 22.25 16.56
C TRP A 28 16.95 21.62 17.59
N LEU A 29 15.78 21.16 17.15
CA LEU A 29 14.97 20.19 17.89
C LEU A 29 15.68 18.83 17.79
N ARG A 30 16.21 18.32 18.91
CA ARG A 30 16.64 16.93 18.97
C ARG A 30 15.40 16.11 19.32
N GLY A 31 14.82 15.45 18.32
CA GLY A 31 13.91 14.35 18.61
C GLY A 31 14.68 13.26 19.36
N ASN A 32 14.09 12.71 20.43
CA ASN A 32 14.65 11.52 21.05
C ASN A 32 14.55 10.36 20.07
N VAL A 33 15.69 9.70 19.78
CA VAL A 33 15.66 8.36 19.19
C VAL A 33 15.10 7.46 20.28
N GLU A 34 13.81 7.15 20.24
CA GLU A 34 13.28 6.07 21.05
C GLU A 34 13.83 4.76 20.48
N GLN A 35 14.79 4.18 21.17
CA GLN A 35 15.19 2.81 20.94
C GLN A 35 14.03 1.90 21.35
N ARG A 36 13.25 1.41 20.38
CA ARG A 36 12.43 0.22 20.63
C ARG A 36 13.40 -0.94 20.83
N THR A 37 13.68 -1.29 22.09
CA THR A 37 14.61 -2.36 22.44
C THR A 37 14.09 -3.69 21.91
N PHE A 38 14.86 -4.29 21.01
CA PHE A 38 14.68 -5.67 20.60
C PHE A 38 15.32 -6.60 21.63
N THR A 39 14.52 -7.43 22.28
CA THR A 39 15.05 -8.68 22.81
C THR A 39 15.05 -9.69 21.67
N SER A 40 16.24 -9.97 21.13
CA SER A 40 16.49 -11.26 20.47
C SER A 40 16.35 -12.34 21.55
N SER A 41 15.11 -12.67 21.92
CA SER A 41 14.86 -13.99 22.46
C SER A 41 15.07 -14.96 21.30
N ASN A 42 15.60 -16.15 21.57
CA ASN A 42 15.33 -17.31 20.73
C ASN A 42 13.81 -17.49 20.67
N LEU A 43 13.15 -16.70 19.82
CA LEU A 43 11.82 -16.97 19.34
C LEU A 43 12.03 -18.28 18.59
N LYS A 44 11.73 -19.39 19.29
CA LYS A 44 10.88 -20.38 18.65
C LYS A 44 9.87 -19.54 17.91
N ILE A 45 9.87 -19.60 16.58
CA ILE A 45 8.75 -19.15 15.77
C ILE A 45 7.61 -19.96 16.34
N SER A 46 6.97 -19.43 17.38
CA SER A 46 5.75 -19.97 17.91
C SER A 46 4.84 -19.67 16.76
N ALA A 47 4.58 -20.72 15.99
CA ALA A 47 3.56 -20.75 14.99
C ALA A 47 2.24 -20.59 15.75
N VAL A 48 1.99 -19.39 16.27
CA VAL A 48 0.64 -18.88 16.35
C VAL A 48 0.29 -18.66 14.90
N VAL A 49 -0.04 -19.76 14.21
CA VAL A 49 -0.67 -19.76 12.91
C VAL A 49 -2.07 -19.21 13.19
N GLY A 50 -2.14 -17.90 13.43
CA GLY A 50 -3.39 -17.18 13.43
C GLY A 50 -4.03 -17.44 12.08
N ARG A 51 -5.36 -17.62 12.09
CA ARG A 51 -6.16 -17.79 10.88
C ARG A 51 -5.67 -16.83 9.78
N VAL A 52 -5.35 -17.36 8.60
CA VAL A 52 -4.97 -16.51 7.47
C VAL A 52 -6.17 -15.69 7.05
N VAL A 53 -6.00 -14.38 7.00
CA VAL A 53 -7.04 -13.43 6.63
C VAL A 53 -6.45 -12.33 5.75
N PRO A 54 -7.20 -11.83 4.75
CA PRO A 54 -6.78 -10.65 3.99
C PRO A 54 -6.62 -9.42 4.88
N VAL A 55 -5.75 -8.48 4.49
CA VAL A 55 -5.48 -7.25 5.25
C VAL A 55 -6.74 -6.44 5.54
N PHE A 56 -7.70 -6.38 4.61
CA PHE A 56 -8.95 -5.65 4.80
C PHE A 56 -9.77 -6.14 5.99
N SER A 57 -9.59 -7.38 6.45
CA SER A 57 -10.29 -7.94 7.62
C SER A 57 -10.01 -7.14 8.90
N LYS A 58 -8.84 -6.49 8.97
CA LYS A 58 -8.43 -5.62 10.07
C LYS A 58 -9.18 -4.29 10.09
N ALA A 59 -9.81 -3.88 8.99
CA ALA A 59 -10.51 -2.60 8.90
C ALA A 59 -11.65 -2.45 9.92
N SER A 60 -12.31 -3.56 10.27
CA SER A 60 -13.37 -3.57 11.29
C SER A 60 -12.88 -3.13 12.67
N ALA A 61 -11.66 -3.52 13.06
CA ALA A 61 -11.06 -3.18 14.34
C ALA A 61 -10.63 -1.70 14.42
N TYR A 62 -10.37 -1.06 13.28
CA TYR A 62 -9.83 0.30 13.19
C TYR A 62 -10.75 1.26 12.45
N GLY A 63 -12.04 0.95 12.31
CA GLY A 63 -12.94 1.61 11.36
C GLY A 63 -12.98 3.14 11.44
N GLY A 64 -12.84 3.72 12.64
CA GLY A 64 -12.81 5.18 12.85
C GLY A 64 -11.46 5.84 12.58
N ASN A 65 -10.37 5.08 12.53
CA ASN A 65 -9.03 5.61 12.32
C ASN A 65 -8.83 5.98 10.85
N VAL A 66 -7.98 6.98 10.61
CA VAL A 66 -7.49 7.31 9.27
C VAL A 66 -6.53 6.20 8.83
N ALA A 67 -6.79 5.62 7.67
CA ALA A 67 -5.95 4.60 7.05
C ALA A 67 -5.00 5.22 6.04
N ILE A 68 -5.54 6.09 5.18
CA ILE A 68 -4.80 6.74 4.09
C ILE A 68 -5.09 8.23 4.10
N MET A 69 -4.05 9.05 3.98
CA MET A 69 -4.16 10.45 3.61
C MET A 69 -3.53 10.65 2.24
N ASP A 70 -4.28 11.19 1.29
CA ASP A 70 -3.81 11.51 -0.05
C ASP A 70 -4.13 12.96 -0.42
N HIS A 71 -3.95 13.32 -1.69
CA HIS A 71 -4.20 14.67 -2.17
C HIS A 71 -5.67 15.14 -2.04
N SER A 72 -6.62 14.21 -1.85
CA SER A 72 -8.05 14.52 -1.70
C SER A 72 -8.50 14.63 -0.24
N GLY A 73 -7.66 14.20 0.71
CA GLY A 73 -7.95 14.26 2.13
C GLY A 73 -7.70 12.94 2.86
N SER A 74 -8.46 12.72 3.93
CA SER A 74 -8.34 11.55 4.80
C SER A 74 -9.39 10.49 4.49
N HIS A 75 -8.95 9.24 4.40
CA HIS A 75 -9.79 8.06 4.17
C HIS A 75 -9.65 7.12 5.35
N THR A 76 -10.78 6.79 5.98
CA THR A 76 -10.80 5.91 7.15
C THR A 76 -10.80 4.45 6.73
N TYR A 77 -10.42 3.55 7.65
CA TYR A 77 -10.56 2.11 7.42
C TYR A 77 -11.99 1.73 7.02
N ARG A 78 -13.00 2.35 7.65
CA ARG A 78 -14.41 2.14 7.32
C ARG A 78 -14.76 2.60 5.91
N SER A 79 -14.29 3.78 5.48
CA SER A 79 -14.59 4.28 4.13
C SER A 79 -13.92 3.43 3.06
N LEU A 80 -12.64 3.06 3.26
CA LEU A 80 -11.93 2.15 2.35
C LEU A 80 -12.64 0.80 2.23
N TYR A 81 -13.00 0.18 3.37
CA TYR A 81 -13.71 -1.10 3.37
C TYR A 81 -15.05 -1.00 2.64
N LYS A 82 -15.87 0.02 2.95
CA LYS A 82 -17.17 0.23 2.29
C LYS A 82 -17.02 0.42 0.78
N ASN A 83 -16.10 1.27 0.35
CA ASN A 83 -15.89 1.58 -1.07
C ASN A 83 -15.33 0.36 -1.83
N SER A 84 -14.48 -0.44 -1.16
CA SER A 84 -14.00 -1.72 -1.69
C SER A 84 -15.15 -2.72 -1.84
N LYS A 85 -16.06 -2.78 -0.85
CA LYS A 85 -17.26 -3.62 -0.90
C LYS A 85 -18.16 -3.25 -2.08
N SER A 86 -18.39 -1.95 -2.30
CA SER A 86 -19.14 -1.45 -3.47
C SER A 86 -18.48 -1.84 -4.78
N LEU A 87 -17.17 -1.62 -4.93
CA LEU A 87 -16.45 -1.98 -6.16
C LEU A 87 -16.45 -3.51 -6.38
N ALA A 88 -16.31 -4.31 -5.33
CA ALA A 88 -16.38 -5.78 -5.43
C ALA A 88 -17.73 -6.23 -6.01
N GLY A 89 -18.84 -5.64 -5.56
CA GLY A 89 -20.17 -5.90 -6.12
C GLY A 89 -20.26 -5.54 -7.61
N LEU A 90 -19.67 -4.41 -8.03
CA LEU A 90 -19.59 -4.04 -9.45
C LEU A 90 -18.77 -5.02 -10.28
N ILE A 91 -17.62 -5.49 -9.76
CA ILE A 91 -16.78 -6.50 -10.41
C ILE A 91 -17.56 -7.81 -10.59
N THR A 92 -18.19 -8.30 -9.52
CA THR A 92 -18.99 -9.53 -9.54
C THR A 92 -20.15 -9.43 -10.53
N LYS A 93 -20.85 -8.29 -10.58
CA LYS A 93 -21.94 -8.03 -11.53
C LYS A 93 -21.44 -8.00 -12.98
N ALA A 94 -20.33 -7.30 -13.24
CA ALA A 94 -19.73 -7.22 -14.57
C ALA A 94 -19.25 -8.57 -15.10
N LEU A 95 -18.79 -9.46 -14.20
CA LEU A 95 -18.36 -10.82 -14.52
C LEU A 95 -19.48 -11.87 -14.42
N THR A 96 -20.75 -11.43 -14.28
CA THR A 96 -21.94 -12.28 -14.16
C THR A 96 -21.80 -13.44 -13.17
N CYS A 97 -21.11 -13.20 -12.06
CA CYS A 97 -20.82 -14.20 -11.05
C CYS A 97 -21.92 -14.28 -9.99
N GLN A 98 -22.81 -15.28 -10.12
CA GLN A 98 -23.93 -15.46 -9.18
C GLN A 98 -23.51 -15.91 -7.79
N SER A 99 -22.41 -16.66 -7.67
CA SER A 99 -21.87 -17.13 -6.38
C SER A 99 -21.17 -16.02 -5.58
N GLY A 100 -20.95 -14.86 -6.18
CA GLY A 100 -20.08 -13.81 -5.65
C GLY A 100 -18.59 -14.11 -5.82
N ASP A 101 -18.17 -15.37 -5.62
CA ASP A 101 -16.76 -15.79 -5.61
C ASP A 101 -16.24 -16.06 -7.02
N LEU A 102 -15.24 -15.28 -7.41
CA LEU A 102 -14.61 -15.34 -8.71
C LEU A 102 -13.62 -16.49 -8.89
N GLN A 103 -13.35 -17.31 -7.86
CA GLN A 103 -12.46 -18.48 -7.95
C GLN A 103 -11.09 -18.16 -8.58
N GLY A 104 -10.50 -17.03 -8.18
CA GLY A 104 -9.17 -16.63 -8.66
C GLY A 104 -9.14 -16.06 -10.08
N LYS A 105 -10.26 -15.55 -10.63
CA LYS A 105 -10.18 -14.67 -11.81
C LYS A 105 -9.31 -13.45 -11.52
N ARG A 106 -8.49 -13.06 -12.49
CA ARG A 106 -7.54 -11.94 -12.34
C ARG A 106 -8.23 -10.62 -12.65
N ILE A 107 -8.12 -9.67 -11.73
CA ILE A 107 -8.62 -8.31 -11.88
C ILE A 107 -7.40 -7.40 -12.02
N SER A 108 -7.16 -6.95 -13.25
CA SER A 108 -6.11 -5.96 -13.51
C SER A 108 -6.62 -4.58 -13.18
N PHE A 109 -5.81 -3.77 -12.51
CA PHE A 109 -6.20 -2.41 -12.15
C PHE A 109 -5.07 -1.41 -12.31
N LEU A 110 -5.40 -0.23 -12.82
CA LEU A 110 -4.49 0.90 -12.94
C LEU A 110 -5.05 2.06 -12.12
N CYS A 111 -4.38 2.37 -11.01
CA CYS A 111 -4.78 3.40 -10.06
C CYS A 111 -3.58 4.31 -9.76
N ALA A 112 -3.87 5.52 -9.25
CA ALA A 112 -2.83 6.43 -8.78
C ALA A 112 -2.29 5.95 -7.42
N THR A 113 -1.19 6.54 -6.96
CA THR A 113 -0.67 6.31 -5.61
C THR A 113 -1.53 7.09 -4.59
N ASP A 114 -2.73 6.58 -4.35
CA ASP A 114 -3.74 7.17 -3.48
C ASP A 114 -4.72 6.10 -2.95
N ALA A 115 -5.79 6.51 -2.28
CA ALA A 115 -6.78 5.60 -1.71
C ALA A 115 -7.44 4.67 -2.74
N SER A 116 -7.53 5.08 -4.02
CA SER A 116 -8.18 4.30 -5.08
C SER A 116 -7.48 2.96 -5.32
N TYR A 117 -6.15 2.92 -5.17
CA TYR A 117 -5.37 1.68 -5.27
C TYR A 117 -5.80 0.65 -4.23
N THR A 118 -5.97 1.10 -2.98
CA THR A 118 -6.36 0.21 -1.87
C THR A 118 -7.79 -0.29 -2.06
N VAL A 119 -8.69 0.59 -2.54
CA VAL A 119 -10.06 0.20 -2.90
C VAL A 119 -10.09 -0.87 -3.98
N ALA A 120 -9.32 -0.71 -5.06
CA ALA A 120 -9.24 -1.69 -6.15
C ALA A 120 -8.66 -3.03 -5.70
N GLN A 121 -7.56 -3.00 -4.93
CA GLN A 121 -6.92 -4.19 -4.39
C GLN A 121 -7.85 -4.98 -3.48
N TRP A 122 -8.47 -4.29 -2.50
CA TRP A 122 -9.38 -4.95 -1.56
C TRP A 122 -10.62 -5.46 -2.26
N ALA A 123 -11.18 -4.71 -3.21
CA ALA A 123 -12.33 -5.16 -3.99
C ALA A 123 -12.05 -6.47 -4.76
N ALA A 124 -10.88 -6.58 -5.40
CA ALA A 124 -10.46 -7.80 -6.08
C ALA A 124 -10.40 -9.00 -5.12
N TRP A 125 -9.89 -8.80 -3.91
CA TRP A 125 -9.86 -9.86 -2.89
C TRP A 125 -11.26 -10.19 -2.36
N MET A 126 -12.09 -9.18 -2.08
CA MET A 126 -13.44 -9.35 -1.51
C MET A 126 -14.38 -10.16 -2.41
N CYS A 127 -14.18 -10.12 -3.73
CA CYS A 127 -14.88 -10.99 -4.69
C CYS A 127 -14.14 -12.31 -4.97
N GLY A 128 -13.12 -12.67 -4.21
CA GLY A 128 -12.37 -13.93 -4.39
C GLY A 128 -11.47 -13.97 -5.63
N GLY A 129 -11.16 -12.81 -6.20
CA GLY A 129 -10.26 -12.63 -7.34
C GLY A 129 -8.80 -12.38 -6.95
N ILE A 130 -7.93 -12.40 -7.95
CA ILE A 130 -6.49 -12.12 -7.84
C ILE A 130 -6.26 -10.68 -8.27
N ALA A 131 -5.64 -9.88 -7.40
CA ALA A 131 -5.25 -8.51 -7.70
C ALA A 131 -4.04 -8.48 -8.66
N VAL A 132 -4.14 -7.77 -9.78
CA VAL A 132 -3.03 -7.60 -10.74
C VAL A 132 -2.75 -6.09 -10.93
N PRO A 133 -1.89 -5.48 -10.09
CA PRO A 133 -1.59 -4.06 -10.21
C PRO A 133 -0.82 -3.76 -11.50
N LEU A 134 -1.31 -2.76 -12.25
CA LEU A 134 -0.64 -2.20 -13.42
C LEU A 134 0.14 -0.93 -13.02
N TYR A 135 1.15 -0.57 -13.81
CA TYR A 135 1.94 0.64 -13.56
C TYR A 135 1.76 1.70 -14.64
N ARG A 136 1.38 2.91 -14.21
CA ARG A 136 1.06 4.03 -15.10
C ARG A 136 2.21 4.53 -15.99
N LYS A 137 3.46 4.20 -15.65
CA LYS A 137 4.62 4.58 -16.48
C LYS A 137 5.03 3.48 -17.45
N HIS A 138 4.39 2.31 -17.41
CA HIS A 138 4.60 1.30 -18.44
C HIS A 138 3.94 1.74 -19.75
N PRO A 139 4.62 1.56 -20.90
CA PRO A 139 4.02 1.84 -22.20
C PRO A 139 2.84 0.89 -22.47
N PRO A 140 1.91 1.25 -23.38
CA PRO A 140 0.72 0.45 -23.66
C PRO A 140 1.02 -1.02 -24.01
N GLY A 141 2.08 -1.30 -24.75
CA GLY A 141 2.47 -2.69 -25.09
C GLY A 141 2.89 -3.53 -23.88
N GLU A 142 3.46 -2.90 -22.84
CA GLU A 142 3.80 -3.60 -21.60
C GLU A 142 2.56 -3.80 -20.71
N LEU A 143 1.64 -2.84 -20.68
CA LEU A 143 0.33 -3.00 -20.04
C LEU A 143 -0.46 -4.15 -20.70
N GLU A 144 -0.54 -4.16 -22.03
CA GLU A 144 -1.19 -5.21 -22.80
C GLU A 144 -0.57 -6.59 -22.51
N TYR A 145 0.76 -6.66 -22.45
CA TYR A 145 1.46 -7.89 -22.10
C TYR A 145 1.05 -8.41 -20.72
N VAL A 146 1.09 -7.55 -19.69
CA VAL A 146 0.69 -7.95 -18.32
C VAL A 146 -0.77 -8.40 -18.27
N ILE A 147 -1.68 -7.67 -18.94
CA ILE A 147 -3.10 -8.01 -18.99
C ILE A 147 -3.33 -9.38 -19.66
N SER A 148 -2.62 -9.64 -20.77
CA SER A 148 -2.76 -10.87 -21.54
C SER A 148 -2.11 -12.07 -20.85
N ASP A 149 -0.89 -11.92 -20.34
CA ASP A 149 -0.11 -12.96 -19.65
C ASP A 149 -0.78 -13.39 -18.34
N SER A 150 -1.35 -12.43 -17.59
CA SER A 150 -2.15 -12.72 -16.40
C SER A 150 -3.54 -13.28 -16.72
N GLN A 151 -3.95 -13.31 -17.99
CA GLN A 151 -5.27 -13.71 -18.43
C GLN A 151 -6.37 -12.96 -17.67
N SER A 152 -6.23 -11.64 -17.55
CA SER A 152 -7.19 -10.82 -16.80
C SER A 152 -8.60 -10.95 -17.34
N SER A 153 -9.56 -11.07 -16.42
CA SER A 153 -10.99 -11.22 -16.75
C SER A 153 -11.71 -9.88 -16.81
N LEU A 154 -11.20 -8.87 -16.12
CA LEU A 154 -11.76 -7.52 -16.05
C LEU A 154 -10.66 -6.51 -15.72
N LEU A 155 -10.80 -5.30 -16.26
CA LEU A 155 -9.94 -4.16 -15.95
C LEU A 155 -10.66 -3.16 -15.03
N VAL A 156 -9.94 -2.56 -14.10
CA VAL A 156 -10.39 -1.41 -13.30
C VAL A 156 -9.47 -0.23 -13.54
N ALA A 157 -9.98 0.87 -14.10
CA ALA A 157 -9.23 2.10 -14.28
C ALA A 157 -9.67 3.14 -13.25
N GLY A 158 -8.77 3.47 -12.33
CA GLY A 158 -8.89 4.68 -11.51
C GLY A 158 -8.70 5.92 -12.37
N GLN A 159 -9.45 6.98 -12.09
CA GLN A 159 -9.23 8.27 -12.75
C GLN A 159 -7.78 8.77 -12.55
N PRO A 160 -7.09 9.27 -13.60
CA PRO A 160 -7.57 9.53 -14.97
C PRO A 160 -7.26 8.42 -15.99
N PHE A 161 -6.99 7.19 -15.57
CA PHE A 161 -6.40 6.14 -16.42
C PHE A 161 -7.38 5.39 -17.33
N MET A 162 -8.64 5.83 -17.43
CA MET A 162 -9.61 5.23 -18.36
C MET A 162 -9.11 5.29 -19.80
N ASP A 163 -8.63 6.46 -20.24
CA ASP A 163 -8.13 6.67 -21.61
C ASP A 163 -6.93 5.77 -21.94
N SER A 164 -6.21 5.28 -20.93
CA SER A 164 -5.09 4.35 -21.10
C SER A 164 -5.54 2.89 -21.17
N LEU A 165 -6.58 2.50 -20.41
CA LEU A 165 -7.02 1.11 -20.33
C LEU A 165 -8.15 0.75 -21.28
N GLU A 166 -9.04 1.69 -21.63
CA GLU A 166 -10.19 1.41 -22.49
C GLU A 166 -9.80 0.89 -23.88
N PRO A 167 -8.80 1.46 -24.59
CA PRO A 167 -8.35 0.90 -25.87
C PRO A 167 -7.82 -0.53 -25.75
N LEU A 168 -7.13 -0.84 -24.65
CA LEU A 168 -6.63 -2.19 -24.37
C LEU A 168 -7.77 -3.15 -24.04
N ALA A 169 -8.77 -2.70 -23.27
CA ALA A 169 -9.95 -3.48 -22.94
C ALA A 169 -10.73 -3.87 -24.20
N GLN A 170 -10.96 -2.91 -25.10
CA GLN A 170 -11.63 -3.14 -26.39
C GLN A 170 -10.84 -4.12 -27.26
N LYS A 171 -9.52 -3.91 -27.39
CA LYS A 171 -8.63 -4.79 -28.16
C LYS A 171 -8.65 -6.23 -27.66
N LEU A 172 -8.73 -6.42 -26.34
CA LEU A 172 -8.68 -7.73 -25.69
C LEU A 172 -10.06 -8.34 -25.41
N GLY A 173 -11.15 -7.64 -25.74
CA GLY A 173 -12.52 -8.10 -25.49
C GLY A 173 -12.89 -8.17 -24.00
N LEU A 174 -12.34 -7.29 -23.17
CA LEU A 174 -12.54 -7.26 -21.72
C LEU A 174 -13.46 -6.12 -21.30
N SER A 175 -14.23 -6.31 -20.22
CA SER A 175 -14.90 -5.20 -19.54
C SER A 175 -13.89 -4.32 -18.80
N CYS A 176 -14.11 -3.01 -18.84
CA CYS A 176 -13.32 -2.03 -18.09
C CYS A 176 -14.25 -1.22 -17.18
N LEU A 177 -14.05 -1.30 -15.87
CA LEU A 177 -14.79 -0.53 -14.88
C LEU A 177 -14.01 0.74 -14.53
N GLN A 178 -14.74 1.84 -14.43
CA GLN A 178 -14.18 3.11 -13.96
C GLN A 178 -14.31 3.23 -12.45
N LEU A 179 -13.21 3.54 -11.79
CA LEU A 179 -13.18 3.94 -10.39
C LEU A 179 -13.07 5.49 -10.33
N PRO A 180 -13.96 6.20 -9.61
CA PRO A 180 -13.95 7.65 -9.56
C PRO A 180 -12.71 8.17 -8.84
N THR A 181 -12.54 9.49 -8.86
CA THR A 181 -11.48 10.15 -8.07
C THR A 181 -11.60 9.82 -6.60
N THR A 182 -10.50 9.94 -5.86
CA THR A 182 -10.46 9.69 -4.41
C THR A 182 -11.46 10.54 -3.62
N SER A 183 -11.68 11.80 -4.02
CA SER A 183 -12.74 12.68 -3.49
C SER A 183 -14.16 12.16 -3.77
N GLY A 184 -14.34 11.39 -4.84
CA GLY A 184 -15.61 10.85 -5.29
C GLY A 184 -15.84 9.39 -4.90
N LEU A 185 -14.95 8.72 -4.17
CA LEU A 185 -15.10 7.28 -3.85
C LEU A 185 -16.44 6.93 -3.18
N ASN A 186 -17.00 7.85 -2.38
CA ASN A 186 -18.28 7.64 -1.71
C ASN A 186 -19.50 7.65 -2.67
N THR A 187 -19.32 8.03 -3.93
CA THR A 187 -20.37 7.96 -4.96
C THR A 187 -20.52 6.56 -5.56
N LEU A 188 -19.59 5.64 -5.26
CA LEU A 188 -19.69 4.22 -5.62
C LEU A 188 -20.88 3.58 -4.90
N LYS A 189 -22.03 3.59 -5.59
CA LYS A 189 -23.23 2.89 -5.17
C LYS A 189 -23.26 1.51 -5.82
N SER A 190 -23.21 0.46 -5.00
CA SER A 190 -23.78 -0.83 -5.38
C SER A 190 -25.17 -0.89 -4.75
N GLU A 191 -26.22 -1.01 -5.57
CA GLU A 191 -27.61 -1.14 -5.10
C GLU A 191 -27.86 -2.49 -4.42
N ASP A 192 -27.02 -3.48 -4.74
CA ASP A 192 -27.01 -4.80 -4.10
C ASP A 192 -25.68 -5.01 -3.39
N THR A 193 -25.69 -4.95 -2.06
CA THR A 193 -24.65 -5.59 -1.22
C THR A 193 -25.18 -6.94 -0.76
N GLN A 194 -25.62 -7.78 -1.72
CA GLN A 194 -25.76 -9.21 -1.44
C GLN A 194 -24.45 -9.71 -0.81
N MET A 195 -24.56 -10.66 0.14
CA MET A 195 -23.43 -11.17 0.92
C MET A 195 -22.22 -11.41 0.01
N LEU A 196 -21.19 -10.58 0.17
CA LEU A 196 -19.96 -10.79 -0.57
C LEU A 196 -19.33 -12.11 -0.09
N PRO A 197 -18.60 -12.81 -0.98
CA PRO A 197 -17.95 -14.07 -0.66
C PRO A 197 -17.05 -14.01 0.56
N GLU A 198 -16.47 -12.85 0.86
CA GLU A 198 -15.56 -12.68 1.98
C GLU A 198 -16.12 -13.20 3.32
N GLU A 199 -17.46 -13.16 3.50
CA GLU A 199 -18.15 -13.64 4.70
C GLU A 199 -18.20 -15.19 4.76
N ASN A 200 -18.06 -15.86 3.61
CA ASN A 200 -18.16 -17.31 3.43
C ASN A 200 -16.83 -18.00 3.00
N ILE A 201 -15.80 -17.23 2.64
CA ILE A 201 -14.48 -17.77 2.27
C ILE A 201 -13.75 -18.24 3.54
N SER A 202 -13.52 -19.54 3.64
CA SER A 202 -12.82 -20.19 4.75
C SER A 202 -11.40 -20.63 4.40
N ASP A 203 -11.10 -20.75 3.11
CA ASP A 203 -9.86 -21.27 2.53
C ASP A 203 -8.83 -20.19 2.15
N TRP A 204 -8.94 -18.99 2.74
CA TRP A 204 -8.07 -17.83 2.41
C TRP A 204 -6.59 -18.17 2.28
N ALA A 205 -6.06 -19.05 3.14
CA ALA A 205 -4.64 -19.42 3.16
C ALA A 205 -4.09 -19.82 1.78
N GLU A 206 -4.81 -20.68 1.06
CA GLU A 206 -4.34 -21.26 -0.20
C GLU A 206 -4.77 -20.43 -1.41
N ARG A 207 -5.71 -19.48 -1.23
CA ARG A 207 -6.20 -18.67 -2.34
C ARG A 207 -5.10 -17.75 -2.87
N PRO A 208 -4.88 -17.75 -4.20
CA PRO A 208 -4.10 -16.72 -4.89
C PRO A 208 -4.62 -15.31 -4.57
N ALA A 209 -3.73 -14.41 -4.16
CA ALA A 209 -4.07 -13.06 -3.76
C ALA A 209 -3.59 -12.02 -4.78
N MET A 210 -2.37 -12.16 -5.29
CA MET A 210 -1.76 -11.12 -6.13
C MET A 210 -0.79 -11.70 -7.15
N LEU A 211 -0.78 -11.12 -8.35
CA LEU A 211 0.28 -11.31 -9.35
C LEU A 211 1.08 -10.02 -9.49
N ILE A 212 2.35 -10.05 -9.10
CA ILE A 212 3.27 -8.92 -9.23
C ILE A 212 4.27 -9.23 -10.33
N TYR A 213 4.35 -8.37 -11.35
CA TYR A 213 5.30 -8.55 -12.44
C TYR A 213 6.67 -7.99 -12.06
N THR A 214 7.71 -8.77 -12.36
CA THR A 214 9.10 -8.40 -12.08
C THR A 214 9.92 -8.43 -13.35
N SER A 215 10.85 -7.48 -13.50
CA SER A 215 11.80 -7.49 -14.60
C SER A 215 12.65 -8.77 -14.52
N SER A 216 12.70 -9.53 -15.61
CA SER A 216 13.55 -10.71 -15.71
C SER A 216 14.76 -10.41 -16.59
N THR A 217 15.92 -10.98 -16.26
CA THR A 217 17.15 -10.84 -17.05
C THR A 217 17.07 -11.55 -18.40
N THR A 218 16.09 -12.44 -18.59
CA THR A 218 15.98 -13.34 -19.74
C THR A 218 14.84 -12.98 -20.70
N GLY A 219 14.24 -11.79 -20.60
CA GLY A 219 13.19 -11.35 -21.53
C GLY A 219 12.04 -10.59 -20.87
N ARG A 220 10.80 -10.92 -21.25
CA ARG A 220 9.61 -10.24 -20.75
C ARG A 220 9.45 -10.38 -19.23
N PRO A 221 8.80 -9.42 -18.54
CA PRO A 221 8.55 -9.50 -17.10
C PRO A 221 7.77 -10.77 -16.73
N LYS A 222 8.05 -11.39 -15.59
CA LYS A 222 7.32 -12.60 -15.14
C LYS A 222 6.37 -12.27 -13.99
N GLY A 223 5.15 -12.80 -14.06
CA GLY A 223 4.18 -12.70 -12.98
C GLY A 223 4.53 -13.60 -11.80
N VAL A 224 4.84 -13.00 -10.65
CA VAL A 224 5.07 -13.71 -9.38
C VAL A 224 3.74 -13.84 -8.65
N LEU A 225 3.26 -15.06 -8.48
CA LEU A 225 2.02 -15.34 -7.76
C LEU A 225 2.24 -15.42 -6.26
N HIS A 226 1.50 -14.59 -5.53
CA HIS A 226 1.42 -14.63 -4.07
C HIS A 226 0.03 -15.12 -3.62
N THR A 227 -0.01 -16.05 -2.68
CA THR A 227 -1.21 -16.44 -1.93
C THR A 227 -1.45 -15.46 -0.77
N HIS A 228 -2.64 -15.49 -0.15
CA HIS A 228 -2.85 -14.70 1.07
C HIS A 228 -1.94 -15.18 2.21
N SER A 229 -1.63 -16.48 2.30
CA SER A 229 -0.69 -17.00 3.31
C SER A 229 0.71 -16.43 3.13
N SER A 230 1.23 -16.35 1.89
CA SER A 230 2.56 -15.80 1.64
C SER A 230 2.62 -14.30 1.90
N LEU A 231 1.59 -13.54 1.51
CA LEU A 231 1.50 -12.11 1.84
C LEU A 231 1.40 -11.87 3.35
N GLN A 232 0.56 -12.63 4.06
CA GLN A 232 0.41 -12.49 5.50
C GLN A 232 1.71 -12.85 6.23
N ALA A 233 2.43 -13.90 5.79
CA ALA A 233 3.71 -14.25 6.38
C ALA A 233 4.74 -13.10 6.27
N ILE A 234 4.82 -12.45 5.10
CA ILE A 234 5.68 -11.28 4.90
C ILE A 234 5.24 -10.13 5.81
N VAL A 235 3.94 -9.80 5.82
CA VAL A 235 3.39 -8.71 6.65
C VAL A 235 3.65 -8.97 8.13
N GLN A 236 3.35 -10.15 8.65
CA GLN A 236 3.54 -10.48 10.07
C GLN A 236 5.01 -10.49 10.45
N GLY A 237 5.89 -11.00 9.59
CA GLY A 237 7.34 -10.92 9.78
C GLY A 237 7.79 -9.47 9.92
N LEU A 238 7.41 -8.59 8.98
CA LEU A 238 7.77 -7.18 9.03
C LEU A 238 7.14 -6.43 10.21
N VAL A 239 5.88 -6.72 10.52
CA VAL A 239 5.17 -6.13 11.67
C VAL A 239 5.87 -6.47 12.98
N SER A 240 6.27 -7.74 13.15
CA SER A 240 7.02 -8.19 14.30
C SER A 240 8.41 -7.56 14.35
N GLU A 241 9.21 -7.73 13.28
CA GLU A 241 10.62 -7.33 13.24
C GLU A 241 10.85 -5.82 13.20
N TRP A 242 9.88 -5.03 12.71
CA TRP A 242 9.95 -3.57 12.74
C TRP A 242 9.06 -2.96 13.83
N ALA A 243 8.47 -3.81 14.67
CA ALA A 243 7.60 -3.42 15.79
C ALA A 243 6.50 -2.43 15.39
N TRP A 244 5.89 -2.62 14.22
CA TRP A 244 4.80 -1.78 13.73
C TRP A 244 3.64 -1.74 14.74
N ASN A 245 3.06 -0.56 14.94
CA ASN A 245 1.87 -0.40 15.75
C ASN A 245 0.91 0.65 15.17
N ARG A 246 -0.27 0.75 15.77
CA ARG A 246 -1.38 1.62 15.33
C ARG A 246 -1.07 3.13 15.35
N ASP A 247 -0.07 3.57 16.09
CA ASP A 247 0.31 4.98 16.22
C ASP A 247 1.39 5.37 15.19
N ASP A 248 1.85 4.42 14.37
CA ASP A 248 2.77 4.70 13.30
C ASP A 248 2.07 5.45 12.15
N VAL A 249 2.80 6.38 11.55
CA VAL A 249 2.39 7.25 10.45
C VAL A 249 3.52 7.20 9.42
N ILE A 250 3.28 6.45 8.34
CA ILE A 250 4.26 6.25 7.29
C ILE A 250 4.04 7.21 6.12
N LEU A 251 5.12 7.85 5.68
CA LEU A 251 5.12 8.57 4.41
C LEU A 251 5.44 7.60 3.26
N HIS A 252 4.50 7.48 2.32
CA HIS A 252 4.56 6.57 1.17
C HIS A 252 4.80 7.33 -0.13
N THR A 253 5.95 7.05 -0.74
CA THR A 253 6.40 7.67 -1.99
C THR A 253 6.85 6.64 -3.03
N LEU A 254 6.66 5.35 -2.74
CA LEU A 254 7.13 4.28 -3.60
C LEU A 254 6.03 3.87 -4.59
N PRO A 255 6.38 3.43 -5.80
CA PRO A 255 5.40 2.91 -6.74
C PRO A 255 4.64 1.69 -6.20
N LEU A 256 3.34 1.62 -6.45
CA LEU A 256 2.46 0.52 -6.03
C LEU A 256 2.34 -0.60 -7.09
N HIS A 257 3.46 -0.99 -7.70
CA HIS A 257 3.54 -2.16 -8.60
C HIS A 257 4.70 -3.10 -8.22
N HIS A 258 5.38 -2.81 -7.12
CA HIS A 258 6.45 -3.63 -6.58
C HIS A 258 6.14 -4.03 -5.13
N VAL A 259 6.62 -5.20 -4.73
CA VAL A 259 6.35 -5.77 -3.40
C VAL A 259 6.74 -4.83 -2.25
N HIS A 260 7.81 -4.04 -2.38
CA HIS A 260 8.22 -3.07 -1.35
C HIS A 260 7.15 -1.98 -1.14
N GLY A 261 6.66 -1.36 -2.22
CA GLY A 261 5.61 -0.34 -2.12
C GLY A 261 4.28 -0.92 -1.62
N ILE A 262 3.92 -2.11 -2.08
CA ILE A 262 2.64 -2.73 -1.77
C ILE A 262 2.62 -3.36 -0.38
N VAL A 263 3.59 -4.23 -0.08
CA VAL A 263 3.56 -5.03 1.16
C VAL A 263 4.14 -4.23 2.32
N ASN A 264 5.39 -3.77 2.19
CA ASN A 264 6.10 -3.15 3.31
C ASN A 264 5.53 -1.79 3.70
N LYS A 265 5.19 -0.96 2.70
CA LYS A 265 4.76 0.43 2.94
C LYS A 265 3.25 0.65 2.96
N LEU A 266 2.46 -0.31 2.47
CA LEU A 266 1.00 -0.19 2.44
C LEU A 266 0.31 -1.30 3.26
N MET A 267 0.60 -2.58 3.04
CA MET A 267 -0.07 -3.65 3.79
C MET A 267 0.33 -3.70 5.26
N CYS A 268 1.60 -3.47 5.61
CA CYS A 268 2.06 -3.45 7.01
C CYS A 268 1.33 -2.42 7.89
N PRO A 269 1.28 -1.12 7.53
CA PRO A 269 0.53 -0.15 8.32
C PRO A 269 -0.97 -0.47 8.35
N LEU A 270 -1.55 -0.92 7.24
CA LEU A 270 -2.97 -1.31 7.18
C LEU A 270 -3.30 -2.53 8.05
N TRP A 271 -2.32 -3.41 8.30
CA TRP A 271 -2.49 -4.57 9.16
C TRP A 271 -2.60 -4.20 10.65
N VAL A 272 -1.88 -3.16 11.07
CA VAL A 272 -1.79 -2.75 12.49
C VAL A 272 -2.70 -1.57 12.84
N GLY A 273 -3.41 -0.98 11.88
CA GLY A 273 -4.30 0.16 12.13
C GLY A 273 -3.62 1.53 12.04
N ALA A 274 -2.41 1.58 11.50
CA ALA A 274 -1.60 2.78 11.30
C ALA A 274 -2.10 3.67 10.15
N THR A 275 -1.53 4.87 10.02
CA THR A 275 -1.84 5.82 8.94
C THR A 275 -0.77 5.81 7.85
N CYS A 276 -1.18 5.84 6.58
CA CYS A 276 -0.31 5.98 5.43
C CYS A 276 -0.56 7.33 4.72
N ILE A 277 0.41 8.23 4.75
CA ILE A 277 0.39 9.49 3.99
C ILE A 277 0.98 9.21 2.61
N MET A 278 0.17 9.30 1.56
CA MET A 278 0.58 8.98 0.19
C MET A 278 0.92 10.25 -0.59
N LEU A 279 2.12 10.26 -1.17
CA LEU A 279 2.47 11.21 -2.22
C LEU A 279 2.25 10.55 -3.59
N PRO A 280 1.58 11.22 -4.55
CA PRO A 280 1.35 10.68 -5.89
C PRO A 280 2.64 10.25 -6.60
N ASP A 281 3.71 11.03 -6.37
CA ASP A 281 5.04 10.82 -6.89
C ASP A 281 6.09 11.22 -5.86
N PHE A 282 7.29 10.65 -6.01
CA PHE A 282 8.44 11.09 -5.27
C PHE A 282 8.85 12.51 -5.67
N SER A 283 8.94 13.39 -4.68
CA SER A 283 9.56 14.72 -4.77
C SER A 283 10.38 14.94 -3.50
N ALA A 284 11.67 15.22 -3.64
CA ALA A 284 12.56 15.42 -2.50
C ALA A 284 12.09 16.59 -1.62
N GLN A 285 11.68 17.70 -2.25
CA GLN A 285 11.07 18.84 -1.57
C GLN A 285 9.86 18.42 -0.71
N ARG A 286 8.87 17.76 -1.31
CA ARG A 286 7.64 17.38 -0.60
C ARG A 286 7.91 16.39 0.52
N VAL A 287 8.89 15.50 0.35
CA VAL A 287 9.31 14.58 1.42
C VAL A 287 9.87 15.36 2.59
N TRP A 288 10.79 16.30 2.36
CA TRP A 288 11.32 17.14 3.44
C TRP A 288 10.24 18.01 4.09
N GLU A 289 9.30 18.58 3.33
CA GLU A 289 8.15 19.32 3.86
C GLU A 289 7.27 18.45 4.78
N GLN A 290 7.05 17.18 4.43
CA GLN A 290 6.29 16.24 5.27
C GLN A 290 7.07 15.81 6.51
N LEU A 291 8.38 15.56 6.38
CA LEU A 291 9.24 15.14 7.49
C LEU A 291 9.48 16.26 8.52
N PHE A 292 9.59 17.52 8.06
CA PHE A 292 9.72 18.69 8.94
C PHE A 292 8.37 19.32 9.32
N GLY A 293 7.29 18.90 8.67
CA GLY A 293 5.96 19.42 8.91
C GLY A 293 5.51 19.14 10.35
N SER A 294 4.88 20.13 10.98
CA SER A 294 4.23 19.96 12.29
C SER A 294 2.73 19.67 12.16
N LYS A 295 2.24 19.40 10.95
CA LYS A 295 0.84 19.07 10.69
C LYS A 295 0.56 17.65 11.18
N SER A 296 -0.50 17.49 11.96
CA SER A 296 -0.97 16.17 12.38
C SER A 296 -1.68 15.46 11.22
N PRO A 297 -1.52 14.13 11.09
CA PRO A 297 -0.61 13.27 11.86
C PRO A 297 0.86 13.44 11.43
N MET A 298 1.79 13.43 12.37
CA MET A 298 3.22 13.60 12.09
C MET A 298 3.84 12.29 11.59
N VAL A 299 4.64 12.36 10.54
CA VAL A 299 5.39 11.20 10.02
C VAL A 299 6.43 10.75 11.04
N ASN A 300 6.33 9.51 11.50
CA ASN A 300 7.31 8.87 12.38
C ASN A 300 7.93 7.60 11.76
N VAL A 301 7.45 7.17 10.58
CA VAL A 301 8.04 6.09 9.80
C VAL A 301 8.36 6.58 8.39
N PHE A 302 9.63 6.44 7.98
CA PHE A 302 10.05 6.66 6.60
C PHE A 302 10.95 5.52 6.15
N MET A 303 10.59 4.93 5.01
CA MET A 303 11.30 3.81 4.40
C MET A 303 11.40 4.08 2.91
N ALA A 304 12.57 3.91 2.32
CA ALA A 304 12.76 4.13 0.90
C ALA A 304 13.86 3.23 0.33
N VAL A 305 14.04 3.33 -1.00
CA VAL A 305 15.13 2.65 -1.71
C VAL A 305 16.38 3.55 -1.73
N PRO A 306 17.59 2.99 -1.94
CA PRO A 306 18.84 3.77 -1.93
C PRO A 306 18.80 5.04 -2.79
N THR A 307 18.25 4.94 -4.00
CA THR A 307 18.12 6.09 -4.92
C THR A 307 17.30 7.24 -4.33
N VAL A 308 16.28 6.95 -3.53
CA VAL A 308 15.49 7.99 -2.86
C VAL A 308 16.33 8.68 -1.78
N TYR A 309 17.07 7.93 -0.97
CA TYR A 309 17.96 8.52 0.05
C TYR A 309 19.05 9.39 -0.58
N SER A 310 19.64 8.97 -1.70
CA SER A 310 20.60 9.79 -2.44
C SER A 310 19.99 11.13 -2.88
N LYS A 311 18.79 11.10 -3.47
CA LYS A 311 18.08 12.33 -3.89
C LYS A 311 17.70 13.23 -2.73
N LEU A 312 17.34 12.67 -1.57
CA LEU A 312 17.04 13.46 -0.38
C LEU A 312 18.28 14.13 0.20
N THR A 313 19.42 13.42 0.18
CA THR A 313 20.72 13.96 0.63
C THR A 313 21.18 15.09 -0.28
N GLU A 314 21.11 14.89 -1.60
CA GLU A 314 21.45 15.93 -2.58
C GLU A 314 20.56 17.17 -2.43
N TYR A 315 19.25 16.99 -2.30
CA TYR A 315 18.33 18.10 -2.04
C TYR A 315 18.67 18.81 -0.73
N TYR A 316 19.05 18.06 0.30
CA TYR A 316 19.41 18.65 1.59
C TYR A 316 20.64 19.56 1.49
N ASP A 317 21.68 19.10 0.79
CA ASP A 317 22.92 19.85 0.59
C ASP A 317 22.70 21.11 -0.28
N GLN A 318 21.75 21.06 -1.21
CA GLN A 318 21.44 22.21 -2.06
C GLN A 318 20.61 23.29 -1.34
N HIS A 319 19.74 22.90 -0.40
CA HIS A 319 18.71 23.80 0.14
C HIS A 319 18.83 24.13 1.63
N PHE A 320 19.52 23.32 2.44
CA PHE A 320 19.58 23.52 3.91
C PHE A 320 20.98 23.79 4.46
N THR A 321 22.05 23.45 3.72
CA THR A 321 23.44 23.62 4.18
C THR A 321 24.11 24.89 3.63
N GLN A 322 23.53 25.54 2.61
CA GLN A 322 24.02 26.83 2.14
C GLN A 322 23.63 27.96 3.13
N PRO A 323 24.49 28.99 3.33
CA PRO A 323 24.40 29.97 4.42
C PRO A 323 23.09 30.76 4.55
#